data_AF-A0A7S0T0A4-F1
#
_entry.id   AF-A0A7S0T0A4-F1
#
_cell.length_a   1.000
_cell.length_b   1.000
_cell.length_c   1.000
_cell.angle_alpha   90.00
_cell.angle_beta   90.00
_cell.angle_gamma   90.00
#
_symmetry.space_group_name_H-M   'P 1'
#
loop_
_entity.id
_entity.type
_entity.pdbx_description
1 polymer ?
#
loop_
_entity_poly.entity_id
_entity_poly.type
_entity_poly.pdbx_seq_one_letter_code
_entity_poly.pdbx_strand_id
1 'polypeptide(L)'
;QITGQPSVLYYAEQVFTAAGYDSSNSAGVSVILGGFKLVMTGFAVKYVDTVGRRPLLLGGVTVMTISTVVLGICSGALASGDGEGVTLPARVSVAAIFTYVGAYQVSFGPIAWLLVGEIFPQRVRSAAIGTATLTNFLSNFLVSLSLPTLLESFGAAGTYYLFSIMGVVALSSIYLTVVETKGRSLE
;
A
#
# COMPACT_ATOMS: atom_id res chain seq x y z
N GLN A 1 1.77 -7.04 2.49
CA GLN A 1 2.09 -7.44 1.10
C GLN A 1 0.85 -7.75 0.28
N ILE A 2 -0.08 -8.58 0.76
CA ILE A 2 -1.29 -8.98 0.01
C ILE A 2 -2.24 -7.79 -0.31
N THR A 3 -2.13 -6.69 0.43
CA THR A 3 -2.86 -5.44 0.16
C THR A 3 -2.37 -4.64 -1.05
N GLY A 4 -1.42 -5.17 -1.84
CA GLY A 4 -1.09 -4.67 -3.17
C GLY A 4 0.11 -3.72 -3.28
N GLN A 5 0.90 -3.50 -2.21
CA GLN A 5 2.01 -2.53 -2.23
C GLN A 5 3.03 -2.73 -3.38
N PRO A 6 3.60 -3.93 -3.61
CA PRO A 6 4.47 -4.14 -4.78
C PRO A 6 3.72 -3.94 -6.11
N SER A 7 2.45 -4.36 -6.17
CA SER A 7 1.64 -4.34 -7.39
C SER A 7 1.25 -2.93 -7.84
N VAL A 8 0.90 -2.02 -6.92
CA VAL A 8 0.54 -0.63 -7.24
C VAL A 8 1.74 0.14 -7.82
N LEU A 9 2.96 -0.21 -7.40
CA LEU A 9 4.18 0.40 -7.94
C LEU A 9 4.44 -0.02 -9.39
N TYR A 10 4.04 -1.22 -9.81
CA TYR A 10 4.12 -1.65 -11.22
C TYR A 10 3.17 -0.85 -12.13
N TYR A 11 2.03 -0.41 -11.62
CA TYR A 11 1.11 0.45 -12.39
C TYR A 11 1.49 1.92 -12.38
N ALA A 12 2.38 2.33 -11.46
CA ALA A 12 2.79 3.72 -11.38
C ALA A 12 3.37 4.18 -12.72
N GLU A 13 4.27 3.42 -13.34
CA GLU A 13 4.85 3.76 -14.66
C GLU A 13 3.80 3.88 -15.77
N GLN A 14 2.84 2.95 -15.84
CA GLN A 14 1.75 2.98 -16.83
C GLN A 14 0.83 4.21 -16.65
N VAL A 15 0.49 4.52 -15.40
CA VAL A 15 -0.36 5.67 -15.05
C VAL A 15 0.38 6.99 -15.28
N PHE A 16 1.69 7.06 -15.02
CA PHE A 16 2.51 8.23 -15.34
C PHE A 16 2.65 8.44 -16.85
N THR A 17 2.83 7.37 -17.61
CA THR A 17 2.86 7.42 -19.08
C THR A 17 1.51 7.91 -19.63
N ALA A 18 0.39 7.39 -19.09
CA ALA A 18 -0.96 7.84 -19.46
C ALA A 18 -1.25 9.30 -19.03
N ALA A 19 -0.56 9.82 -18.03
CA ALA A 19 -0.63 11.22 -17.61
C ALA A 19 0.25 12.16 -18.46
N GLY A 20 0.94 11.65 -19.48
CA GLY A 20 1.76 12.44 -20.41
C GLY A 20 3.22 12.59 -19.99
N TYR A 21 3.72 11.82 -19.01
CA TYR A 21 5.14 11.76 -18.71
C TYR A 21 5.84 10.80 -19.67
N ASP A 22 6.79 11.32 -20.42
CA ASP A 22 7.57 10.55 -21.39
C ASP A 22 8.38 9.45 -20.69
N SER A 23 8.39 8.23 -21.27
CA SER A 23 9.04 7.04 -20.69
C SER A 23 10.57 7.20 -20.56
N SER A 24 11.14 8.20 -21.25
CA SER A 24 12.51 8.68 -21.11
C SER A 24 12.84 9.29 -19.74
N ASN A 25 11.82 9.70 -18.95
CA ASN A 25 11.97 10.36 -17.64
C ASN A 25 11.48 9.50 -16.45
N SER A 26 11.39 8.18 -16.64
CA SER A 26 11.01 7.18 -15.61
C SER A 26 11.89 7.25 -14.34
N ALA A 27 13.16 7.61 -14.50
CA ALA A 27 14.09 7.85 -13.40
C ALA A 27 13.63 9.02 -12.50
N GLY A 28 13.20 10.15 -13.08
CA GLY A 28 12.74 11.33 -12.34
C GLY A 28 11.48 11.04 -11.52
N VAL A 29 10.55 10.29 -12.11
CA VAL A 29 9.31 9.85 -11.44
C VAL A 29 9.62 8.93 -10.25
N SER A 30 10.54 7.98 -10.43
CA SER A 30 10.99 7.09 -9.36
C SER A 30 11.65 7.85 -8.21
N VAL A 31 12.45 8.88 -8.52
CA VAL A 31 13.07 9.76 -7.52
C VAL A 31 12.03 10.56 -6.75
N ILE A 32 11.04 11.15 -7.43
CA ILE A 32 9.95 11.90 -6.78
C ILE A 32 9.16 10.98 -5.85
N LEU A 33 8.83 9.77 -6.31
CA LEU A 33 8.10 8.80 -5.52
C LEU A 33 8.92 8.31 -4.31
N GLY A 34 10.23 8.10 -4.49
CA GLY A 34 11.16 7.77 -3.41
C GLY A 34 11.27 8.88 -2.36
N GLY A 35 11.41 10.14 -2.80
CA GLY A 35 11.42 11.32 -1.93
C GLY A 35 10.10 11.48 -1.17
N PHE A 36 8.97 11.31 -1.85
CA PHE A 36 7.66 11.32 -1.23
C PHE A 36 7.51 10.23 -0.17
N LYS A 37 7.96 9.00 -0.46
CA LYS A 37 7.98 7.91 0.53
C LYS A 37 8.81 8.27 1.75
N LEU A 38 9.98 8.87 1.55
CA LEU A 38 10.86 9.29 2.63
C LEU A 38 10.19 10.33 3.54
N VAL A 39 9.57 11.37 2.95
CA VAL A 39 8.83 12.40 3.68
C VAL A 39 7.68 11.80 4.49
N MET A 40 6.90 10.91 3.88
CA MET A 40 5.76 10.25 4.54
C MET A 40 6.21 9.33 5.67
N THR A 41 7.31 8.60 5.50
CA THR A 41 7.92 7.83 6.60
C THR A 41 8.38 8.74 7.74
N GLY A 42 8.94 9.92 7.44
CA GLY A 42 9.31 10.92 8.46
C GLY A 42 8.10 11.38 9.28
N PHE A 43 6.96 11.62 8.62
CA PHE A 43 5.70 11.89 9.31
C PHE A 43 5.27 10.72 10.20
N ALA A 44 5.39 9.48 9.72
CA ALA A 44 5.08 8.29 10.51
C ALA A 44 5.90 8.23 11.81
N VAL A 45 7.22 8.42 11.71
CA VAL A 45 8.14 8.42 12.87
C VAL A 45 7.77 9.52 13.87
N LYS A 46 7.42 10.72 13.40
CA LYS A 46 7.02 11.82 14.28
C LYS A 46 5.72 11.51 15.04
N TYR A 47 4.75 10.89 14.38
CA TYR A 47 3.41 10.71 14.95
C TYR A 47 3.17 9.38 15.64
N VAL A 48 3.98 8.34 15.39
CA VAL A 48 3.74 6.98 15.93
C VAL A 48 3.67 6.91 17.45
N ASP A 49 4.50 7.68 18.15
CA ASP A 49 4.50 7.70 19.62
C ASP A 49 3.44 8.64 20.21
N THR A 50 3.01 9.65 19.45
CA THR A 50 1.97 10.60 19.90
C THR A 50 0.55 10.08 19.64
N VAL A 51 0.27 9.54 18.46
CA VAL A 51 -1.06 9.05 18.06
C VAL A 51 -1.29 7.60 18.49
N GLY A 52 -0.23 6.80 18.53
CA GLY A 52 -0.32 5.36 18.79
C GLY A 52 -0.33 4.53 17.51
N ARG A 53 -0.08 3.23 17.66
CA ARG A 53 0.12 2.31 16.55
C ARG A 53 -1.21 1.93 15.90
N ARG A 54 -2.25 1.67 16.71
CA ARG A 54 -3.54 1.17 16.24
C ARG A 54 -4.34 2.21 15.43
N PRO A 55 -4.47 3.49 15.86
CA PRO A 55 -5.19 4.50 15.07
C PRO A 55 -4.51 4.82 13.75
N LEU A 56 -3.17 4.88 13.73
CA LEU A 56 -2.41 5.10 12.49
C LEU A 56 -2.55 3.91 11.53
N LEU A 57 -2.54 2.68 12.06
CA LEU A 57 -2.72 1.48 11.27
C LEU A 57 -4.14 1.40 10.68
N LEU A 58 -5.19 1.62 11.48
CA LEU A 58 -6.57 1.64 11.00
C LEU A 58 -6.79 2.76 9.98
N GLY A 59 -6.40 3.99 10.30
CA GLY A 59 -6.59 5.15 9.42
C GLY A 59 -5.86 4.99 8.10
N GLY A 60 -4.58 4.58 8.13
CA GLY A 60 -3.81 4.38 6.89
C GLY A 60 -4.36 3.26 6.02
N VAL A 61 -4.78 2.13 6.61
CA VAL A 61 -5.39 1.03 5.85
C VAL A 61 -6.74 1.45 5.25
N THR A 62 -7.56 2.22 5.97
CA THR A 62 -8.79 2.79 5.41
C THR A 62 -8.50 3.67 4.19
N VAL A 63 -7.52 4.58 4.28
CA VAL A 63 -7.14 5.44 3.15
C VAL A 63 -6.60 4.62 1.98
N MET A 64 -5.80 3.58 2.24
CA MET A 64 -5.32 2.66 1.21
C MET A 64 -6.49 1.96 0.50
N THR A 65 -7.46 1.42 1.25
CA THR A 65 -8.64 0.75 0.69
C THR A 65 -9.49 1.68 -0.16
N ILE A 66 -9.72 2.92 0.30
CA ILE A 66 -10.45 3.92 -0.49
C ILE A 66 -9.67 4.22 -1.78
N SER A 67 -8.35 4.36 -1.70
CA SER A 67 -7.51 4.65 -2.86
C SER A 67 -7.56 3.53 -3.91
N THR A 68 -7.57 2.26 -3.50
CA THR A 68 -7.72 1.13 -4.43
C THR A 68 -9.11 1.06 -5.06
N VAL A 69 -10.17 1.46 -4.34
CA VAL A 69 -11.51 1.57 -4.93
C VAL A 69 -11.54 2.66 -6.00
N VAL A 70 -10.97 3.84 -5.71
CA VAL A 70 -10.87 4.95 -6.67
C VAL A 70 -10.08 4.52 -7.91
N LEU A 71 -8.98 3.78 -7.74
CA LEU A 71 -8.19 3.24 -8.85
C LEU A 71 -8.99 2.22 -9.68
N GLY A 72 -9.80 1.36 -9.05
CA GLY A 72 -10.71 0.45 -9.75
C GLY A 72 -11.74 1.19 -10.61
N ILE A 73 -12.33 2.27 -10.08
CA ILE A 73 -13.29 3.11 -10.82
C ILE A 73 -12.60 3.82 -11.99
N CYS A 74 -11.45 4.45 -11.75
CA CYS A 74 -10.76 5.23 -12.78
C CYS A 74 -10.20 4.33 -13.90
N SER A 75 -9.69 3.15 -13.57
CA SER A 75 -9.22 2.19 -14.58
C SER A 75 -10.35 1.61 -15.41
N GLY A 76 -11.55 1.39 -14.84
CA GLY A 76 -12.75 1.04 -15.61
C GLY A 76 -13.18 2.15 -16.56
N ALA A 77 -13.16 3.41 -16.10
CA ALA A 77 -13.49 4.57 -16.93
C ALA A 77 -12.49 4.78 -18.07
N LEU A 78 -11.19 4.56 -17.82
CA LEU A 78 -10.14 4.62 -18.84
C LEU A 78 -10.28 3.52 -19.91
N ALA A 79 -10.78 2.35 -19.54
CA ALA A 79 -11.03 1.26 -20.49
C ALA A 79 -12.27 1.48 -21.37
N SER A 80 -13.17 2.38 -20.97
CA SER A 80 -14.47 2.61 -21.61
C SER A 80 -14.53 3.88 -22.48
N GLY A 81 -13.52 4.76 -22.39
CA GLY A 81 -13.47 6.02 -23.10
C GLY A 81 -12.60 5.93 -24.35
N ASP A 82 -13.11 6.45 -25.48
CA ASP A 82 -12.34 6.62 -26.72
C ASP A 82 -11.09 7.45 -26.45
N GLY A 83 -9.94 6.85 -26.76
CA GLY A 83 -8.63 7.43 -26.48
C GLY A 83 -8.39 8.71 -27.26
N GLU A 84 -7.99 9.76 -26.54
CA GLU A 84 -6.90 10.69 -26.88
C GLU A 84 -6.85 11.83 -25.84
N GLY A 85 -5.75 11.89 -25.08
CA GLY A 85 -5.46 12.99 -24.14
C GLY A 85 -5.40 12.61 -22.66
N VAL A 86 -4.76 13.48 -21.85
CA VAL A 86 -4.71 13.34 -20.38
C VAL A 86 -6.13 13.56 -19.82
N THR A 87 -6.86 12.46 -19.65
CA THR A 87 -8.24 12.50 -19.15
C THR A 87 -8.27 12.71 -17.63
N LEU A 88 -9.38 13.25 -17.11
CA LEU A 88 -9.60 13.43 -15.67
C LEU A 88 -9.36 12.13 -14.86
N PRO A 89 -9.81 10.93 -15.31
CA PRO A 89 -9.50 9.66 -14.65
C PRO A 89 -8.00 9.34 -14.52
N ALA A 90 -7.17 9.72 -15.49
CA ALA A 90 -5.71 9.51 -15.42
C ALA A 90 -5.08 10.34 -14.29
N ARG A 91 -5.46 11.63 -14.18
CA ARG A 91 -4.96 12.52 -13.10
C ARG A 91 -5.41 12.06 -11.72
N VAL A 92 -6.67 11.63 -11.59
CA VAL A 92 -7.20 11.09 -10.34
C VAL A 92 -6.48 9.79 -9.97
N SER A 93 -6.15 8.94 -10.94
CA SER A 93 -5.38 7.71 -10.71
C SER A 93 -3.98 8.01 -10.16
N VAL A 94 -3.27 9.00 -10.73
CA VAL A 94 -1.97 9.45 -10.20
C VAL A 94 -2.11 9.88 -8.73
N ALA A 95 -3.08 10.75 -8.44
CA ALA A 95 -3.31 11.24 -7.08
C ALA A 95 -3.67 10.10 -6.10
N ALA A 96 -4.46 9.13 -6.55
CA ALA A 96 -4.83 7.95 -5.76
C ALA A 96 -3.62 7.05 -5.49
N ILE A 97 -2.68 6.87 -6.43
CA ILE A 97 -1.44 6.13 -6.21
C ILE A 97 -0.57 6.82 -5.15
N PHE A 98 -0.37 8.14 -5.24
CA PHE A 98 0.38 8.88 -4.23
C PHE A 98 -0.29 8.80 -2.85
N THR A 99 -1.62 8.91 -2.80
CA THR A 99 -2.39 8.79 -1.55
C THR A 99 -2.24 7.40 -0.95
N TYR A 100 -2.36 6.35 -1.77
CA TYR A 100 -2.14 4.97 -1.37
C TYR A 100 -0.72 4.75 -0.81
N VAL A 101 0.30 5.21 -1.55
CA VAL A 101 1.71 5.07 -1.14
C VAL A 101 1.97 5.82 0.16
N GLY A 102 1.49 7.05 0.28
CA GLY A 102 1.67 7.86 1.49
C GLY A 102 1.01 7.24 2.71
N ALA A 103 -0.24 6.79 2.55
CA ALA A 103 -0.97 6.08 3.61
C ALA A 103 -0.26 4.80 4.04
N TYR A 104 0.30 4.03 3.10
CA TYR A 104 1.11 2.86 3.41
C TYR A 104 2.36 3.21 4.21
N GLN A 105 3.10 4.25 3.82
CA GLN A 105 4.31 4.68 4.52
C GLN A 105 4.04 5.22 5.93
N VAL A 106 2.84 5.75 6.20
CA VAL A 106 2.43 6.20 7.53
C VAL A 106 1.88 5.06 8.40
N SER A 107 1.45 3.95 7.78
CA SER A 107 0.77 2.84 8.47
C SER A 107 1.54 1.51 8.33
N PHE A 108 1.11 0.62 7.44
CA PHE A 108 1.63 -0.73 7.30
C PHE A 108 3.15 -0.80 7.12
N GLY A 109 3.75 0.19 6.45
CA GLY A 109 5.18 0.25 6.20
C GLY A 109 5.98 0.14 7.50
N PRO A 110 5.99 1.16 8.36
CA PRO A 110 6.75 1.12 9.62
C PRO A 110 6.02 0.38 10.75
N ILE A 111 4.69 0.54 10.89
CA ILE A 111 3.97 0.08 12.08
C ILE A 111 3.89 -1.44 12.15
N ALA A 112 3.77 -2.14 11.03
CA ALA A 112 3.74 -3.60 11.05
C ALA A 112 5.04 -4.19 11.63
N TRP A 113 6.19 -3.63 11.26
CA TRP A 113 7.48 -4.06 11.79
C TRP A 113 7.67 -3.68 13.26
N LEU A 114 7.18 -2.51 13.67
CA LEU A 114 7.18 -2.11 15.07
C LEU A 114 6.35 -3.07 15.92
N LEU A 115 5.12 -3.40 15.50
CA LEU A 115 4.24 -4.31 16.24
C LEU A 115 4.85 -5.72 16.37
N VAL A 116 5.47 -6.25 15.31
CA VAL A 116 6.18 -7.54 15.40
C VAL A 116 7.35 -7.47 16.39
N GLY A 117 8.03 -6.32 16.52
CA GLY A 117 9.07 -6.12 17.52
C GLY A 117 8.53 -5.98 18.95
N GLU A 118 7.35 -5.38 19.13
CA GLU A 118 6.79 -5.02 20.43
C GLU A 118 5.93 -6.14 21.07
N ILE A 119 5.26 -6.97 20.26
CA ILE A 119 4.27 -7.96 20.76
C ILE A 119 4.94 -9.21 21.33
N PHE A 120 6.09 -9.62 20.78
CA PHE A 120 6.71 -10.89 21.18
C PHE A 120 7.67 -10.73 22.37
N PRO A 121 7.60 -11.65 23.37
CA PRO A 121 8.55 -11.70 24.47
C PRO A 121 10.00 -11.83 23.96
N GLN A 122 10.94 -11.21 24.66
CA GLN A 122 12.35 -11.16 24.25
C GLN A 122 12.94 -12.53 23.91
N ARG A 123 12.56 -13.58 24.66
CA ARG A 123 13.06 -14.95 24.48
C ARG A 123 12.74 -15.57 23.12
N VAL A 124 11.62 -15.19 22.51
CA VAL A 124 11.14 -15.76 21.22
C VAL A 124 11.10 -14.73 20.10
N ARG A 125 11.48 -13.48 20.38
CA ARG A 125 11.34 -12.35 19.45
C ARG A 125 12.08 -12.57 18.13
N SER A 126 13.32 -13.05 18.17
CA SER A 126 14.11 -13.31 16.97
C SER A 126 13.46 -14.35 16.06
N ALA A 127 12.96 -15.45 16.62
CA ALA A 127 12.25 -16.49 15.89
C ALA A 127 10.93 -15.96 15.30
N ALA A 128 10.18 -15.17 16.08
CA ALA A 128 8.92 -14.57 15.63
C ALA A 128 9.12 -13.57 14.48
N ILE A 129 10.13 -12.69 14.57
CA ILE A 129 10.51 -11.77 13.49
C ILE A 129 10.93 -12.55 12.25
N GLY A 130 11.70 -13.63 12.40
CA GLY A 130 12.11 -14.49 11.29
C GLY A 130 10.92 -15.09 10.54
N THR A 131 9.97 -15.68 11.27
CA THR A 131 8.73 -16.22 10.69
C THR A 131 7.89 -15.14 10.03
N ALA A 132 7.70 -14.00 10.68
CA ALA A 132 6.96 -12.87 10.11
C ALA A 132 7.59 -12.36 8.81
N THR A 133 8.93 -12.31 8.76
CA THR A 133 9.71 -11.93 7.57
C THR A 133 9.51 -12.94 6.45
N LEU A 134 9.62 -14.24 6.75
CA LEU A 134 9.39 -15.30 5.77
C LEU A 134 7.98 -15.23 5.20
N THR A 135 6.95 -15.12 6.05
CA THR A 135 5.56 -14.98 5.62
C THR A 135 5.35 -13.72 4.78
N ASN A 136 5.99 -12.60 5.13
CA ASN A 136 5.93 -11.35 4.38
C ASN A 136 6.47 -11.54 2.95
N PHE A 137 7.71 -12.02 2.83
CA PHE A 137 8.35 -12.20 1.52
C PHE A 137 7.70 -13.31 0.69
N LEU A 138 7.26 -14.41 1.31
CA LEU A 138 6.51 -15.45 0.61
C LEU A 138 5.18 -14.91 0.06
N SER A 139 4.45 -14.11 0.85
CA SER A 139 3.23 -13.46 0.37
C SER A 139 3.52 -12.47 -0.76
N ASN A 140 4.62 -11.72 -0.68
CA ASN A 140 5.05 -10.82 -1.75
C ASN A 140 5.35 -11.59 -3.04
N PHE A 141 6.06 -12.71 -2.94
CA PHE A 141 6.37 -13.59 -4.06
C PHE A 141 5.09 -14.12 -4.73
N LEU A 142 4.16 -14.68 -3.94
CA LEU A 142 2.91 -15.24 -4.46
C LEU A 142 2.05 -14.17 -5.16
N VAL A 143 1.94 -12.98 -4.58
CA VAL A 143 1.18 -11.88 -5.20
C VAL A 143 1.85 -11.41 -6.48
N SER A 144 3.17 -11.29 -6.49
CA SER A 144 3.93 -10.88 -7.67
C SER A 144 3.82 -11.89 -8.81
N LEU A 145 3.81 -13.19 -8.48
CA LEU A 145 3.61 -14.28 -9.44
C LEU A 145 2.18 -14.29 -10.00
N SER A 146 1.19 -13.99 -9.15
CA SER A 146 -0.23 -14.04 -9.53
C SER A 146 -0.70 -12.78 -10.27
N LEU A 147 0.02 -11.66 -10.14
CA LEU A 147 -0.37 -10.35 -10.65
C LEU A 147 -0.58 -10.33 -12.18
N PRO A 148 0.32 -10.90 -13.02
CA PRO A 148 0.11 -10.94 -14.47
C PRO A 148 -1.16 -11.71 -14.86
N THR A 149 -1.41 -12.85 -14.21
CA THR A 149 -2.59 -13.68 -14.46
C THR A 149 -3.89 -12.97 -14.06
N LEU A 150 -3.88 -12.27 -12.92
CA LEU A 150 -5.01 -11.44 -12.48
C LEU A 150 -5.28 -10.31 -13.47
N LEU A 151 -4.22 -9.70 -13.99
CA LEU A 151 -4.30 -8.65 -15.00
C LEU A 151 -4.92 -9.13 -16.30
N GLU A 152 -4.49 -10.29 -16.80
CA GLU A 152 -5.01 -10.88 -18.03
C GLU A 152 -6.47 -11.34 -17.88
N SER A 153 -6.82 -11.88 -16.71
CA SER A 153 -8.14 -12.48 -16.48
C SER A 153 -9.22 -11.46 -16.09
N PHE A 154 -8.87 -10.49 -15.23
CA PHE A 154 -9.82 -9.56 -14.62
C PHE A 154 -9.59 -8.09 -15.02
N GLY A 155 -8.52 -7.80 -15.75
CA GLY A 155 -8.10 -6.44 -16.07
C GLY A 155 -7.59 -5.66 -14.85
N ALA A 156 -7.14 -4.43 -15.10
CA ALA A 156 -6.65 -3.53 -14.06
C ALA A 156 -7.74 -3.18 -13.04
N ALA A 157 -8.95 -2.87 -13.50
CA ALA A 157 -10.08 -2.53 -12.64
C ALA A 157 -10.47 -3.66 -11.69
N GLY A 158 -10.60 -4.88 -12.22
CA GLY A 158 -10.91 -6.07 -11.40
C GLY A 158 -9.81 -6.34 -10.37
N THR A 159 -8.54 -6.18 -10.76
CA THR A 159 -7.40 -6.35 -9.84
C THR A 159 -7.43 -5.34 -8.69
N TYR A 160 -7.74 -4.07 -8.94
CA TYR A 160 -7.87 -3.05 -7.89
C TYR A 160 -9.07 -3.29 -6.96
N TYR A 161 -10.19 -3.80 -7.47
CA TYR A 161 -11.31 -4.20 -6.62
C TYR A 161 -10.95 -5.40 -5.73
N LEU A 162 -10.21 -6.38 -6.23
CA LEU A 162 -9.69 -7.49 -5.42
C LEU A 162 -8.79 -6.98 -4.28
N PHE A 163 -7.88 -6.04 -4.57
CA PHE A 163 -7.06 -5.42 -3.53
C PHE A 163 -7.88 -4.62 -2.52
N SER A 164 -8.97 -3.98 -2.96
CA SER A 164 -9.89 -3.27 -2.07
C SER A 164 -10.59 -4.22 -1.10
N ILE A 165 -11.06 -5.38 -1.58
CA ILE A 165 -11.65 -6.43 -0.75
C ILE A 165 -10.63 -6.92 0.29
N MET A 166 -9.39 -7.21 -0.14
CA MET A 166 -8.32 -7.60 0.77
C MET A 166 -7.97 -6.49 1.78
N GLY A 167 -8.09 -5.22 1.39
CA GLY A 167 -7.97 -4.08 2.27
C GLY A 167 -9.04 -4.06 3.37
N VAL A 168 -10.31 -4.32 3.04
CA VAL A 168 -11.41 -4.41 4.02
C VAL A 168 -11.20 -5.59 4.98
N VAL A 169 -10.78 -6.75 4.47
CA VAL A 169 -10.44 -7.92 5.30
C VAL A 169 -9.29 -7.59 6.26
N ALA A 170 -8.25 -6.91 5.76
CA ALA A 170 -7.13 -6.47 6.59
C ALA A 170 -7.58 -5.46 7.65
N LEU A 171 -8.41 -4.48 7.30
CA LEU A 171 -8.96 -3.48 8.23
C LEU A 171 -9.77 -4.15 9.34
N SER A 172 -10.62 -5.12 8.98
CA SER A 172 -11.43 -5.90 9.92
C SER A 172 -10.55 -6.72 10.86
N SER A 173 -9.55 -7.41 10.31
CA SER A 173 -8.57 -8.17 11.10
C SER A 173 -7.81 -7.29 12.08
N ILE A 174 -7.33 -6.13 11.64
CA ILE A 174 -6.64 -5.15 12.50
C ILE A 174 -7.57 -4.68 13.62
N TYR A 175 -8.79 -4.31 13.30
CA TYR A 175 -9.75 -3.81 14.28
C TYR A 175 -10.01 -4.82 15.40
N LEU A 176 -10.14 -6.10 15.04
CA LEU A 176 -10.46 -7.19 15.97
C LEU A 176 -9.26 -7.75 16.74
N THR A 177 -8.07 -7.80 16.12
CA THR A 177 -6.91 -8.53 16.68
C THR A 177 -5.81 -7.63 17.22
N VAL A 178 -5.64 -6.42 16.68
CA VAL A 178 -4.54 -5.53 17.08
C VAL A 178 -4.96 -4.67 18.26
N VAL A 179 -4.24 -4.85 19.37
CA VAL A 179 -4.36 -4.03 20.57
C VAL A 179 -3.34 -2.90 20.53
N GLU A 180 -3.63 -1.75 21.14
CA GLU A 180 -2.70 -0.63 21.21
C GLU A 180 -1.51 -0.95 22.13
N THR A 181 -0.29 -0.74 21.63
CA THR A 181 0.97 -1.00 22.36
C THR A 181 1.60 0.25 22.95
N LYS A 182 1.10 1.45 22.60
CA LYS A 182 1.63 2.73 23.11
C LYS A 182 1.68 2.77 24.64
N GLY A 183 2.84 3.15 25.18
CA GLY A 183 3.05 3.40 26.60
C GLY A 183 3.09 2.14 27.48
N ARG A 184 3.17 0.95 26.87
CA ARG A 184 3.40 -0.30 27.60
C ARG A 184 4.90 -0.62 27.60
N SER A 185 5.41 -1.05 28.76
CA SER A 185 6.72 -1.69 28.83
C SER A 185 6.66 -3.01 28.07
N LEU A 186 7.82 -3.42 27.52
CA LEU A 186 7.96 -4.72 26.85
C LEU A 186 7.89 -5.90 27.83
N GLU A 187 7.82 -5.61 29.14
CA GLU A 187 7.68 -6.52 30.28
C GLU A 187 6.60 -6.01 31.23
#